data_AF-A0A1R0GXH6-F1
#
_entry.id   AF-A0A1R0GXH6-F1
#
_cell.length_a   1.000
_cell.length_b   1.000
_cell.length_c   1.000
_cell.angle_alpha   90.00
_cell.angle_beta   90.00
_cell.angle_gamma   90.00
#
_symmetry.space_group_name_H-M   'P 1'
#
loop_
_entity.id
_entity.type
_entity.pdbx_description
1 polymer ?
#
loop_
_entity_poly.entity_id
_entity_poly.type
_entity_poly.pdbx_seq_one_letter_code
_entity_poly.pdbx_strand_id
1 'polypeptide(L)'
;MISAHDFGRLQKEQHTHDLRNHFDILSRHKTDRMKHYGLHFAKYVGRLAREPLDAKPVVRTLVDTLLVALSAANTLHQDLSQETFTRSPANQADYLRVFADAAGSYRGYLPPRGIGGPAVLYRGLKMTFWNGDTWRALPKDKAPVTPFDPDCVEFANYLMSIGDEVYVSTSDQKDTIRALKDGESFTIRPGQFAYILTKEHVRIPMNAIGFISIRASIKFAGLVNISGFHVDPGYDGKLLFSVFNAGPSNIHLKKGQRLFPLWIASLDKANEIEKEKKGHTELDPKLITDISGNYTTAFEVKNDFDKLRSEYNATKIEVMELKLYKMQAITIFGIIVIIFGLFTGWANLDRLTRLVRWEWPPTPPSSVTLPETQNTLPRADISDCGRYRYSLERVISNQKTTLAVIMVNPSTADGNRNDPTIRRVIGLARHAGFGRILVGNLFAWRAANIKELDTSPEPIGESNDEHLRELIACASLTVVAWGTMQKLPTRLRRRWRFVVDVADQLAAPLKCWGLAKDGHPRHPLLLPRSPSLMDWVRPAD
;
A
#
# COMPACT_ATOMS: atom_id res chain seq x y z
N MET A 1 -6.71 44.32 12.08
CA MET A 1 -7.37 43.22 11.32
C MET A 1 -6.25 42.43 10.64
N ILE A 2 -6.25 41.10 10.73
CA ILE A 2 -5.21 40.24 10.14
C ILE A 2 -5.42 40.20 8.62
N SER A 3 -4.45 40.64 7.83
CA SER A 3 -4.51 40.60 6.36
C SER A 3 -4.26 39.18 5.82
N ALA A 4 -4.59 38.92 4.54
CA ALA A 4 -4.23 37.65 3.89
C ALA A 4 -2.71 37.38 3.95
N HIS A 5 -1.91 38.44 3.80
CA HIS A 5 -0.46 38.37 3.98
C HIS A 5 -0.05 37.97 5.42
N ASP A 6 -0.75 38.48 6.44
CA ASP A 6 -0.51 38.08 7.83
C ASP A 6 -0.89 36.62 8.09
N PHE A 7 -1.96 36.11 7.49
CA PHE A 7 -2.31 34.67 7.57
C PHE A 7 -1.25 33.79 6.90
N GLY A 8 -0.72 34.21 5.74
CA GLY A 8 0.40 33.53 5.09
C GLY A 8 1.65 33.48 5.96
N ARG A 9 1.96 34.57 6.69
CA ARG A 9 3.07 34.60 7.66
C ARG A 9 2.81 33.65 8.83
N LEU A 10 1.64 33.73 9.47
CA LEU A 10 1.24 32.86 10.58
C LEU A 10 1.24 31.38 10.18
N GLN A 11 0.84 31.08 8.94
CA GLN A 11 0.85 29.71 8.40
C GLN A 11 2.29 29.15 8.30
N LYS A 12 3.24 29.95 7.83
CA LYS A 12 4.67 29.58 7.76
C LYS A 12 5.29 29.43 9.15
N GLU A 13 4.95 30.33 10.06
CA GLU A 13 5.39 30.26 11.46
C GLU A 13 4.85 29.00 12.15
N GLN A 14 3.57 28.68 11.95
CA GLN A 14 2.96 27.45 12.47
C GLN A 14 3.60 26.20 11.88
N HIS A 15 3.91 26.19 10.58
CA HIS A 15 4.61 25.06 9.95
C HIS A 15 5.99 24.83 10.59
N THR A 16 6.74 25.92 10.80
CA THR A 16 8.06 25.87 11.44
C THR A 16 7.96 25.40 12.89
N HIS A 17 6.94 25.85 13.62
CA HIS A 17 6.63 25.39 14.97
C HIS A 17 6.34 23.88 15.00
N ASP A 18 5.48 23.39 14.10
CA ASP A 18 5.07 21.99 14.05
C ASP A 18 6.24 21.07 13.68
N LEU A 19 7.14 21.51 12.79
CA LEU A 19 8.37 20.77 12.45
C LEU A 19 9.28 20.59 13.67
N ARG A 20 9.33 21.57 14.57
CA ARG A 20 10.18 21.51 15.77
C ARG A 20 9.54 20.74 16.91
N ASN A 21 8.24 20.94 17.14
CA ASN A 21 7.58 20.52 18.37
C ASN A 21 6.55 19.39 18.18
N HIS A 22 6.12 19.13 16.95
CA HIS A 22 5.03 18.20 16.60
C HIS A 22 5.37 17.32 15.39
N PHE A 23 6.65 16.95 15.25
CA PHE A 23 7.14 16.10 14.17
C PHE A 23 6.47 14.72 14.15
N ASP A 24 6.08 14.20 15.33
CA ASP A 24 5.33 12.95 15.51
C ASP A 24 3.91 13.00 14.90
N ILE A 25 3.33 14.20 14.78
CA ILE A 25 2.06 14.43 14.08
C ILE A 25 2.33 14.65 12.60
N LEU A 26 3.33 15.46 12.23
CA LEU A 26 3.66 15.77 10.82
C LEU A 26 4.11 14.54 10.02
N SER A 27 4.80 13.61 10.66
CA SER A 27 5.27 12.34 10.06
C SER A 27 4.14 11.34 9.79
N ARG A 28 2.91 11.60 10.24
CA ARG A 28 1.75 10.74 9.97
C ARG A 28 1.20 10.94 8.57
N HIS A 29 0.56 9.88 8.05
CA HIS A 29 -0.16 9.95 6.78
C HIS A 29 -1.19 11.08 6.79
N LYS A 30 -1.38 11.75 5.65
CA LYS A 30 -2.27 12.92 5.50
C LYS A 30 -3.64 12.71 6.14
N THR A 31 -4.26 11.55 5.91
CA THR A 31 -5.57 11.21 6.46
C THR A 31 -5.60 11.16 7.99
N ASP A 32 -4.52 10.69 8.61
CA ASP A 32 -4.45 10.54 10.07
C ASP A 32 -4.12 11.87 10.75
N ARG A 33 -3.38 12.75 10.07
CA ARG A 33 -3.24 14.16 10.46
C ARG A 33 -4.59 14.88 10.44
N MET A 34 -5.37 14.73 9.37
CA MET A 34 -6.71 15.35 9.28
C MET A 34 -7.67 14.84 10.35
N LYS A 35 -7.65 13.53 10.66
CA LYS A 35 -8.43 12.97 11.78
C LYS A 35 -8.00 13.56 13.12
N HIS A 36 -6.69 13.68 13.34
CA HIS A 36 -6.13 14.26 14.57
C HIS A 36 -6.59 15.73 14.75
N TYR A 37 -6.51 16.55 13.69
CA TYR A 37 -6.99 17.93 13.73
C TYR A 37 -8.51 18.01 13.94
N GLY A 38 -9.29 17.16 13.26
CA GLY A 38 -10.74 17.07 13.45
C GLY A 38 -11.15 16.76 14.90
N LEU A 39 -10.38 15.93 15.61
CA LEU A 39 -10.63 15.63 17.02
C LEU A 39 -10.38 16.85 17.93
N HIS A 40 -9.35 17.65 17.63
CA HIS A 40 -9.10 18.91 18.35
C HIS A 40 -10.22 19.93 18.10
N PHE A 41 -10.71 20.07 16.85
CA PHE A 41 -11.86 20.92 16.57
C PHE A 41 -13.11 20.51 17.35
N ALA A 42 -13.45 19.23 17.38
CA ALA A 42 -14.58 18.73 18.16
C ALA A 42 -14.43 19.03 19.68
N LYS A 43 -13.21 18.88 20.21
CA LYS A 43 -12.87 19.21 21.59
C LYS A 43 -13.02 20.71 21.89
N TYR A 44 -12.61 21.59 20.97
CA TYR A 44 -12.73 23.04 21.15
C TYR A 44 -14.18 23.53 21.04
N VAL A 45 -14.96 23.01 20.09
CA VAL A 45 -16.41 23.27 20.00
C VAL A 45 -17.11 22.83 21.29
N GLY A 46 -16.79 21.63 21.79
CA GLY A 46 -17.35 21.14 23.05
C GLY A 46 -16.99 22.00 24.26
N ARG A 47 -15.81 22.65 24.27
CA ARG A 47 -15.42 23.59 25.33
C ARG A 47 -16.18 24.90 25.25
N LEU A 48 -16.30 25.48 24.05
CA LEU A 48 -17.01 26.73 23.85
C LEU A 48 -18.52 26.60 24.13
N ALA A 49 -19.10 25.43 23.91
CA ALA A 49 -20.51 25.17 24.20
C ALA A 49 -20.84 24.98 25.71
N ARG A 50 -19.82 24.87 26.58
CA ARG A 50 -19.97 24.49 28.00
C ARG A 50 -19.74 25.63 29.00
N GLU A 51 -19.66 26.89 28.58
CA GLU A 51 -19.39 27.98 29.54
C GLU A 51 -20.45 28.04 30.66
N PRO A 52 -20.08 28.23 31.96
CA PRO A 52 -18.77 28.60 32.53
C PRO A 52 -18.15 27.52 33.46
N LEU A 53 -18.17 26.24 33.08
CA LEU A 53 -17.65 25.16 33.95
C LEU A 53 -16.16 24.81 33.77
N ASP A 54 -15.45 25.44 32.83
CA ASP A 54 -14.05 25.12 32.51
C ASP A 54 -13.11 26.33 32.69
N ALA A 55 -11.98 26.13 33.38
CA ALA A 55 -11.04 27.18 33.80
C ALA A 55 -10.19 27.82 32.66
N LYS A 56 -10.42 27.49 31.39
CA LYS A 56 -9.65 28.02 30.25
C LYS A 56 -10.42 29.12 29.53
N PRO A 57 -9.85 30.33 29.35
CA PRO A 57 -10.55 31.44 28.68
C PRO A 57 -10.96 31.09 27.24
N VAL A 58 -12.14 31.55 26.80
CA VAL A 58 -12.60 31.53 25.39
C VAL A 58 -11.49 31.91 24.42
N VAL A 59 -10.78 32.99 24.75
CA VAL A 59 -9.67 33.54 23.95
C VAL A 59 -8.60 32.47 23.69
N ARG A 60 -8.23 31.66 24.69
CA ARG A 60 -7.23 30.61 24.53
C ARG A 60 -7.73 29.48 23.64
N THR A 61 -9.01 29.13 23.76
CA THR A 61 -9.64 28.10 22.91
C THR A 61 -9.71 28.57 21.45
N LEU A 62 -9.97 29.85 21.20
CA LEU A 62 -9.95 30.44 19.86
C LEU A 62 -8.54 30.49 19.26
N VAL A 63 -7.52 30.81 20.07
CA VAL A 63 -6.11 30.77 19.63
C VAL A 63 -5.69 29.34 19.29
N ASP A 64 -5.92 28.38 20.19
CA ASP A 64 -5.58 26.96 19.96
C ASP A 64 -6.25 26.43 18.67
N THR A 65 -7.50 26.81 18.45
CA THR A 65 -8.26 26.49 17.25
C THR A 65 -7.61 27.06 15.99
N LEU A 66 -7.20 28.32 16.01
CA LEU A 66 -6.56 28.97 14.87
C LEU A 66 -5.24 28.27 14.51
N LEU A 67 -4.43 27.90 15.50
CA LEU A 67 -3.17 27.17 15.27
C LEU A 67 -3.44 25.82 14.57
N VAL A 68 -4.44 25.07 15.04
CA VAL A 68 -4.83 23.80 14.41
C VAL A 68 -5.36 24.01 12.98
N ALA A 69 -6.09 25.11 12.72
CA ALA A 69 -6.54 25.45 11.37
C ALA A 69 -5.38 25.74 10.41
N LEU A 70 -4.35 26.47 10.87
CA LEU A 70 -3.14 26.73 10.10
C LEU A 70 -2.38 25.43 9.79
N SER A 71 -2.26 24.52 10.76
CA SER A 71 -1.66 23.18 10.56
C SER A 71 -2.46 22.31 9.58
N ALA A 72 -3.80 22.42 9.60
CA ALA A 72 -4.68 21.75 8.66
C ALA A 72 -4.51 22.30 7.23
N ALA A 73 -4.46 23.62 7.06
CA ALA A 73 -4.20 24.27 5.77
C ALA A 73 -2.85 23.83 5.17
N ASN A 74 -1.80 23.77 6.00
CA ASN A 74 -0.50 23.22 5.61
C ASN A 74 -0.58 21.76 5.13
N THR A 75 -1.38 20.94 5.80
CA THR A 75 -1.57 19.53 5.45
C THR A 75 -2.41 19.35 4.17
N LEU A 76 -3.30 20.29 3.88
CA LEU A 76 -4.10 20.32 2.66
C LEU A 76 -3.39 21.01 1.48
N HIS A 77 -2.21 21.61 1.70
CA HIS A 77 -1.49 22.43 0.72
C HIS A 77 -2.30 23.64 0.23
N GLN A 78 -3.05 24.27 1.14
CA GLN A 78 -3.77 25.52 0.87
C GLN A 78 -2.87 26.72 1.19
N ASP A 79 -2.78 27.69 0.28
CA ASP A 79 -2.05 28.93 0.51
C ASP A 79 -3.01 30.03 0.98
N LEU A 80 -3.00 30.30 2.29
CA LEU A 80 -3.89 31.30 2.89
C LEU A 80 -3.50 32.74 2.55
N SER A 81 -2.34 32.97 1.92
CA SER A 81 -1.94 34.30 1.45
C SER A 81 -2.67 34.74 0.20
N GLN A 82 -3.26 33.80 -0.54
CA GLN A 82 -4.01 34.03 -1.77
C GLN A 82 -5.53 34.05 -1.54
N GLU A 83 -5.99 33.78 -0.32
CA GLU A 83 -7.41 33.68 0.02
C GLU A 83 -8.02 35.05 0.35
N THR A 84 -9.19 35.33 -0.23
CA THR A 84 -9.93 36.57 0.03
C THR A 84 -10.95 36.32 1.13
N PHE A 85 -10.63 36.73 2.36
CA PHE A 85 -11.56 36.60 3.48
C PHE A 85 -12.69 37.62 3.37
N THR A 86 -13.82 37.21 2.80
CA THR A 86 -15.04 38.03 2.73
C THR A 86 -15.71 38.12 4.11
N ARG A 87 -16.03 39.35 4.52
CA ARG A 87 -16.71 39.61 5.80
C ARG A 87 -18.17 39.16 5.66
N SER A 88 -18.54 38.07 6.31
CA SER A 88 -19.97 37.74 6.45
C SER A 88 -20.61 38.74 7.41
N PRO A 89 -21.69 39.45 7.04
CA PRO A 89 -22.41 40.34 7.93
C PRO A 89 -23.32 39.50 8.85
N ALA A 90 -22.72 38.80 9.80
CA ALA A 90 -23.48 38.01 10.77
C ALA A 90 -23.44 38.69 12.15
N ASN A 91 -24.62 38.87 12.73
CA ASN A 91 -24.83 39.37 14.09
C ASN A 91 -23.94 38.63 15.10
N GLN A 92 -23.51 39.35 16.12
CA GLN A 92 -22.54 38.94 17.15
C GLN A 92 -22.89 37.64 17.89
N ALA A 93 -24.13 37.14 17.75
CA ALA A 93 -24.67 35.95 18.40
C ALA A 93 -24.37 34.61 17.68
N ASP A 94 -23.91 34.59 16.42
CA ASP A 94 -23.82 33.33 15.63
C ASP A 94 -22.39 32.83 15.35
N TYR A 95 -21.35 33.45 15.91
CA TYR A 95 -19.96 33.01 15.68
C TYR A 95 -19.70 31.58 16.16
N LEU A 96 -20.27 31.20 17.30
CA LEU A 96 -20.11 29.85 17.85
C LEU A 96 -20.81 28.79 16.99
N ARG A 97 -21.94 29.15 16.37
CA ARG A 97 -22.70 28.25 15.51
C ARG A 97 -22.03 28.06 14.16
N VAL A 98 -21.59 29.15 13.51
CA VAL A 98 -20.76 29.08 12.29
C VAL A 98 -19.48 28.29 12.55
N PHE A 99 -18.87 28.48 13.72
CA PHE A 99 -17.69 27.74 14.14
C PHE A 99 -17.97 26.24 14.34
N ALA A 100 -19.06 25.88 15.01
CA ALA A 100 -19.48 24.50 15.20
C ALA A 100 -19.83 23.80 13.86
N ASP A 101 -20.50 24.50 12.95
CA ASP A 101 -20.88 23.99 11.63
C ASP A 101 -19.64 23.75 10.74
N ALA A 102 -18.67 24.67 10.76
CA ALA A 102 -17.40 24.52 10.05
C ALA A 102 -16.57 23.34 10.59
N ALA A 103 -16.54 23.15 11.91
CA ALA A 103 -15.90 21.99 12.53
C ALA A 103 -16.63 20.67 12.23
N GLY A 104 -17.97 20.70 12.13
CA GLY A 104 -18.81 19.55 11.78
C GLY A 104 -18.64 19.09 10.33
N SER A 105 -18.36 20.02 9.40
CA SER A 105 -18.16 19.73 7.98
C SER A 105 -16.88 18.95 7.64
N TYR A 106 -15.96 18.80 8.60
CA TYR A 106 -14.78 17.93 8.46
C TYR A 106 -15.10 16.43 8.50
N ARG A 107 -16.33 16.07 8.90
CA ARG A 107 -16.90 14.73 8.73
C ARG A 107 -17.72 14.76 7.44
N GLY A 108 -17.29 13.98 6.45
CA GLY A 108 -17.84 14.02 5.09
C GLY A 108 -19.37 14.06 5.01
N TYR A 109 -19.85 14.80 4.01
CA TYR A 109 -21.16 14.73 3.38
C TYR A 109 -22.23 13.93 4.16
N LEU A 110 -22.90 14.60 5.09
CA LEU A 110 -24.24 14.25 5.51
C LEU A 110 -25.09 15.52 5.36
N PRO A 111 -26.23 15.47 4.63
CA PRO A 111 -27.04 16.66 4.44
C PRO A 111 -27.65 17.09 5.79
N PRO A 112 -27.89 18.39 5.99
CA PRO A 112 -28.48 18.88 7.22
C PRO A 112 -29.92 18.37 7.36
N ARG A 113 -30.21 17.75 8.51
CA ARG A 113 -31.59 17.52 8.95
C ARG A 113 -32.20 18.88 9.31
N GLY A 114 -33.04 19.38 8.40
CA GLY A 114 -33.91 20.53 8.63
C GLY A 114 -35.11 20.17 9.51
N ILE A 115 -35.32 21.03 10.49
CA ILE A 115 -36.40 21.09 11.48
C ILE A 115 -37.70 21.54 10.80
N GLY A 116 -38.85 21.17 11.40
CA GLY A 116 -40.19 21.24 10.82
C GLY A 116 -40.71 22.60 10.34
N GLY A 117 -41.59 22.48 9.34
CA GLY A 117 -42.48 23.49 8.74
C GLY A 117 -43.50 22.74 7.84
N PRO A 118 -44.70 23.29 7.58
CA PRO A 118 -45.95 22.55 7.54
C PRO A 118 -46.08 21.56 6.39
N ALA A 119 -46.79 20.46 6.65
CA ALA A 119 -47.12 19.40 5.73
C ALA A 119 -47.84 19.93 4.48
N VAL A 120 -47.08 20.14 3.41
CA VAL A 120 -47.62 20.21 2.06
C VAL A 120 -47.76 18.79 1.55
N LEU A 121 -49.01 18.36 1.38
CA LEU A 121 -49.41 17.11 0.73
C LEU A 121 -48.82 17.04 -0.69
N TYR A 122 -47.64 16.45 -0.83
CA TYR A 122 -47.14 15.97 -2.12
C TYR A 122 -47.85 14.65 -2.46
N ARG A 123 -48.99 14.78 -3.15
CA ARG A 123 -49.58 13.68 -3.95
C ARG A 123 -48.81 13.59 -5.27
N GLY A 124 -48.02 12.53 -5.43
CA GLY A 124 -47.41 12.14 -6.72
C GLY A 124 -45.92 11.82 -6.61
N LEU A 125 -45.59 10.52 -6.70
CA LEU A 125 -44.25 9.90 -6.62
C LEU A 125 -43.56 9.89 -5.24
N LYS A 126 -43.90 8.91 -4.40
CA LYS A 126 -43.06 8.49 -3.26
C LYS A 126 -41.91 7.61 -3.77
N MET A 127 -40.77 8.25 -4.03
CA MET A 127 -39.46 7.59 -4.13
C MET A 127 -39.09 7.03 -2.76
N THR A 128 -39.26 5.73 -2.54
CA THR A 128 -38.97 5.11 -1.24
C THR A 128 -38.44 3.68 -1.38
N PHE A 129 -37.49 3.33 -0.51
CA PHE A 129 -37.19 1.94 -0.22
C PHE A 129 -38.45 1.23 0.27
N TRP A 130 -38.62 -0.01 -0.15
CA TRP A 130 -39.73 -0.84 0.32
C TRP A 130 -39.59 -1.08 1.81
N ASN A 131 -40.67 -0.88 2.56
CA ASN A 131 -40.73 -1.27 3.96
C ASN A 131 -41.18 -2.75 4.08
N GLY A 132 -41.10 -3.32 5.28
CA GLY A 132 -41.48 -4.71 5.51
C GLY A 132 -42.95 -5.00 5.19
N ASP A 133 -43.84 -4.03 5.36
CA ASP A 133 -45.25 -4.20 5.01
C ASP A 133 -45.46 -4.29 3.50
N THR A 134 -44.69 -3.51 2.71
CA THR A 134 -44.68 -3.58 1.24
C THR A 134 -44.22 -4.96 0.78
N TRP A 135 -43.17 -5.51 1.40
CA TRP A 135 -42.72 -6.87 1.12
C TRP A 135 -43.82 -7.91 1.41
N ARG A 136 -44.50 -7.81 2.57
CA ARG A 136 -45.53 -8.79 2.98
C ARG A 136 -46.85 -8.64 2.24
N ALA A 137 -47.17 -7.46 1.75
CA ALA A 137 -48.40 -7.18 1.01
C ALA A 137 -48.37 -7.72 -0.43
N LEU A 138 -47.20 -8.09 -0.95
CA LEU A 138 -47.07 -8.58 -2.32
C LEU A 138 -47.63 -10.01 -2.47
N PRO A 139 -48.37 -10.28 -3.56
CA PRO A 139 -48.69 -11.64 -3.98
C PRO A 139 -47.40 -12.48 -4.12
N LYS A 140 -47.42 -13.73 -3.64
CA LYS A 140 -46.22 -14.60 -3.65
C LYS A 140 -45.65 -14.82 -5.05
N ASP A 141 -46.48 -14.79 -6.08
CA ASP A 141 -46.14 -14.90 -7.50
C ASP A 141 -45.47 -13.64 -8.07
N LYS A 142 -45.64 -12.49 -7.40
CA LYS A 142 -45.08 -11.18 -7.81
C LYS A 142 -43.97 -10.69 -6.88
N ALA A 143 -43.62 -11.45 -5.86
CA ALA A 143 -42.51 -11.12 -4.98
C ALA A 143 -41.20 -11.13 -5.78
N PRO A 144 -40.29 -10.17 -5.55
CA PRO A 144 -38.99 -10.16 -6.21
C PRO A 144 -38.09 -11.35 -5.89
N VAL A 145 -38.48 -12.20 -4.93
CA VAL A 145 -37.70 -13.34 -4.45
C VAL A 145 -38.60 -14.57 -4.42
N THR A 146 -38.15 -15.68 -5.01
CA THR A 146 -38.86 -16.95 -5.04
C THR A 146 -37.96 -18.12 -4.59
N PRO A 147 -38.42 -19.02 -3.70
CA PRO A 147 -39.69 -18.98 -2.98
C PRO A 147 -39.73 -17.82 -1.97
N PHE A 148 -40.89 -17.15 -1.87
CA PHE A 148 -41.10 -16.06 -0.92
C PHE A 148 -41.56 -16.60 0.44
N ASP A 149 -40.80 -16.30 1.48
CA ASP A 149 -41.11 -16.59 2.87
C ASP A 149 -41.26 -15.28 3.66
N PRO A 150 -42.46 -14.94 4.16
CA PRO A 150 -42.68 -13.72 4.95
C PRO A 150 -41.80 -13.60 6.20
N ASP A 151 -41.34 -14.73 6.76
CA ASP A 151 -40.48 -14.76 7.95
C ASP A 151 -39.03 -14.37 7.65
N CYS A 152 -38.67 -14.23 6.37
CA CYS A 152 -37.39 -13.70 5.93
C CYS A 152 -37.37 -12.15 5.84
N VAL A 153 -38.51 -11.48 6.04
CA VAL A 153 -38.59 -10.01 5.97
C VAL A 153 -38.16 -9.38 7.30
N GLU A 154 -37.00 -8.73 7.31
CA GLU A 154 -36.45 -8.01 8.46
C GLU A 154 -36.49 -6.49 8.22
N PHE A 155 -37.32 -5.76 8.98
CA PHE A 155 -37.51 -4.30 8.87
C PHE A 155 -37.92 -3.81 7.47
N ALA A 156 -36.96 -3.62 6.57
CA ALA A 156 -37.13 -3.12 5.20
C ALA A 156 -36.39 -3.97 4.14
N ASN A 157 -35.81 -5.09 4.55
CA ASN A 157 -35.08 -5.99 3.66
C ASN A 157 -35.66 -7.40 3.69
N TYR A 158 -35.41 -8.14 2.61
CA TYR A 158 -35.64 -9.57 2.54
C TYR A 158 -34.30 -10.29 2.73
N LEU A 159 -34.20 -11.15 3.74
CA LEU A 159 -32.98 -11.86 4.09
C LEU A 159 -32.91 -13.20 3.35
N MET A 160 -32.05 -13.27 2.34
CA MET A 160 -31.82 -14.45 1.52
C MET A 160 -30.78 -15.39 2.15
N SER A 161 -30.82 -16.64 1.68
CA SER A 161 -30.11 -17.78 2.26
C SER A 161 -29.02 -18.30 1.35
N ILE A 162 -28.03 -18.97 1.94
CA ILE A 162 -27.01 -19.71 1.21
C ILE A 162 -27.66 -20.89 0.45
N GLY A 163 -27.38 -20.98 -0.85
CA GLY A 163 -27.92 -21.98 -1.76
C GLY A 163 -27.17 -23.31 -1.77
N ASP A 164 -27.36 -24.04 -2.86
CA ASP A 164 -26.89 -25.42 -3.02
C ASP A 164 -25.42 -25.52 -3.45
N GLU A 165 -24.82 -24.44 -3.94
CA GLU A 165 -23.48 -24.46 -4.53
C GLU A 165 -22.57 -23.43 -3.88
N VAL A 166 -21.35 -23.87 -3.59
CA VAL A 166 -20.28 -23.01 -3.11
C VAL A 166 -18.97 -23.38 -3.79
N TYR A 167 -18.15 -22.39 -4.06
CA TYR A 167 -16.74 -22.57 -4.35
C TYR A 167 -15.93 -21.84 -3.28
N VAL A 168 -14.88 -22.48 -2.77
CA VAL A 168 -13.93 -21.89 -1.82
C VAL A 168 -12.54 -22.15 -2.38
N SER A 169 -11.73 -21.10 -2.54
CA SER A 169 -10.37 -21.21 -3.06
C SER A 169 -9.49 -22.00 -2.09
N THR A 170 -8.83 -23.07 -2.56
CA THR A 170 -7.88 -23.86 -1.77
C THR A 170 -6.48 -23.81 -2.37
N SER A 171 -5.45 -23.83 -1.52
CA SER A 171 -4.04 -23.90 -1.94
C SER A 171 -3.64 -25.27 -2.50
N ASP A 172 -4.35 -26.33 -2.10
CA ASP A 172 -4.15 -27.70 -2.55
C ASP A 172 -5.21 -28.06 -3.60
N GLN A 173 -4.75 -28.67 -4.69
CA GLN A 173 -5.50 -28.92 -5.93
C GLN A 173 -6.88 -29.57 -5.74
N LYS A 174 -7.93 -28.81 -6.06
CA LYS A 174 -9.05 -29.11 -6.97
C LYS A 174 -10.06 -27.98 -6.81
N ASP A 175 -9.95 -26.97 -7.66
CA ASP A 175 -10.87 -25.83 -7.73
C ASP A 175 -12.23 -26.25 -8.32
N THR A 176 -12.93 -27.16 -7.65
CA THR A 176 -14.22 -27.69 -8.10
C THR A 176 -15.35 -27.07 -7.29
N ILE A 177 -16.42 -26.67 -7.99
CA ILE A 177 -17.69 -26.29 -7.38
C ILE A 177 -18.17 -27.43 -6.49
N ARG A 178 -18.51 -27.11 -5.24
CA ARG A 178 -19.06 -28.06 -4.28
C ARG A 178 -20.56 -27.86 -4.18
N ALA A 179 -21.31 -28.90 -4.52
CA ALA A 179 -22.72 -29.01 -4.15
C ALA A 179 -22.82 -29.36 -2.66
N LEU A 180 -23.53 -28.53 -1.90
CA LEU A 180 -23.76 -28.66 -0.46
C LEU A 180 -24.99 -29.53 -0.20
N LYS A 181 -24.82 -30.53 0.67
CA LYS A 181 -25.93 -31.30 1.25
C LYS A 181 -26.70 -30.44 2.26
N ASP A 182 -27.93 -30.82 2.57
CA ASP A 182 -28.74 -30.07 3.52
C ASP A 182 -28.08 -30.01 4.91
N GLY A 183 -27.99 -28.81 5.47
CA GLY A 183 -27.27 -28.55 6.72
C GLY A 183 -25.74 -28.65 6.66
N GLU A 184 -25.14 -28.95 5.50
CA GLU A 184 -23.68 -29.04 5.36
C GLU A 184 -23.02 -27.67 5.63
N SER A 185 -22.00 -27.68 6.48
CA SER A 185 -21.18 -26.52 6.79
C SER A 185 -19.91 -26.48 5.96
N PHE A 186 -19.51 -25.29 5.54
CA PHE A 186 -18.22 -25.02 4.93
C PHE A 186 -17.51 -23.89 5.67
N THR A 187 -16.19 -23.81 5.48
CA THR A 187 -15.35 -22.83 6.18
C THR A 187 -14.58 -22.01 5.17
N ILE A 188 -14.61 -20.70 5.33
CA ILE A 188 -13.75 -19.76 4.60
C ILE A 188 -12.66 -19.32 5.58
N ARG A 189 -11.44 -19.80 5.37
CA ARG A 189 -10.29 -19.44 6.21
C ARG A 189 -9.82 -18.02 5.91
N PRO A 190 -9.11 -17.36 6.85
CA PRO A 190 -8.45 -16.09 6.59
C PRO A 190 -7.70 -16.12 5.27
N GLY A 191 -7.98 -15.13 4.42
CA GLY A 191 -7.33 -14.97 3.14
C GLY A 191 -7.91 -15.77 1.97
N GLN A 192 -8.92 -16.61 2.21
CA GLN A 192 -9.60 -17.33 1.14
C GLN A 192 -10.71 -16.49 0.50
N PHE A 193 -10.93 -16.74 -0.79
CA PHE A 193 -12.06 -16.27 -1.55
C PHE A 193 -13.11 -17.37 -1.68
N ALA A 194 -14.39 -16.99 -1.75
CA ALA A 194 -15.48 -17.92 -2.02
C ALA A 194 -16.54 -17.31 -2.94
N TYR A 195 -17.12 -18.16 -3.79
CA TYR A 195 -18.35 -17.88 -4.51
C TYR A 195 -19.49 -18.61 -3.84
N ILE A 196 -20.54 -17.87 -3.47
CA ILE A 196 -21.73 -18.42 -2.81
C ILE A 196 -22.94 -18.05 -3.65
N LEU A 197 -23.67 -19.05 -4.13
CA LEU A 197 -24.93 -18.85 -4.83
C LEU A 197 -26.08 -18.76 -3.82
N THR A 198 -27.05 -17.88 -4.02
CA THR A 198 -28.26 -17.83 -3.18
C THR A 198 -29.15 -19.05 -3.38
N LYS A 199 -29.93 -19.41 -2.36
CA LYS A 199 -30.98 -20.42 -2.49
C LYS A 199 -32.14 -19.89 -3.34
N GLU A 200 -32.51 -18.65 -3.06
CA GLU A 200 -33.64 -17.98 -3.67
C GLU A 200 -33.28 -17.44 -5.06
N HIS A 201 -34.27 -17.47 -5.94
CA HIS A 201 -34.26 -16.86 -7.26
C HIS A 201 -34.79 -15.44 -7.16
N VAL A 202 -34.09 -14.47 -7.74
CA VAL A 202 -34.39 -13.05 -7.64
C VAL A 202 -34.83 -12.53 -9.00
N ARG A 203 -36.00 -11.91 -9.03
CA ARG A 203 -36.58 -11.23 -10.19
C ARG A 203 -36.85 -9.76 -9.85
N ILE A 204 -36.04 -8.85 -10.35
CA ILE A 204 -36.22 -7.41 -10.10
C ILE A 204 -37.12 -6.81 -11.19
N PRO A 205 -38.25 -6.17 -10.86
CA PRO A 205 -39.12 -5.57 -11.86
C PRO A 205 -38.46 -4.36 -12.54
N MET A 206 -38.87 -4.03 -13.76
CA MET A 206 -38.26 -2.94 -14.57
C MET A 206 -38.41 -1.54 -13.97
N ASN A 207 -39.26 -1.39 -12.97
CA ASN A 207 -39.52 -0.15 -12.24
C ASN A 207 -38.85 -0.12 -10.85
N ALA A 208 -37.94 -1.05 -10.55
CA ALA A 208 -37.22 -1.06 -9.29
C ALA A 208 -35.77 -1.51 -9.46
N ILE A 209 -34.93 -1.18 -8.49
CA ILE A 209 -33.55 -1.64 -8.38
C ILE A 209 -33.35 -2.35 -7.04
N GLY A 210 -32.56 -3.42 -7.04
CA GLY A 210 -32.18 -4.15 -5.83
C GLY A 210 -30.85 -3.69 -5.26
N PHE A 211 -30.70 -3.67 -3.95
CA PHE A 211 -29.42 -3.48 -3.26
C PHE A 211 -29.11 -4.70 -2.42
N ILE A 212 -27.88 -5.19 -2.52
CA ILE A 212 -27.45 -6.40 -1.81
C ILE A 212 -26.35 -6.10 -0.82
N SER A 213 -26.35 -6.83 0.29
CA SER A 213 -25.27 -6.79 1.25
C SER A 213 -25.07 -8.14 1.93
N ILE A 214 -24.22 -8.15 2.96
CA ILE A 214 -23.99 -9.30 3.84
C ILE A 214 -24.31 -8.84 5.26
N ARG A 215 -24.90 -9.73 6.06
CA ARG A 215 -25.22 -9.47 7.47
C ARG A 215 -24.03 -8.87 8.21
N ALA A 216 -24.28 -7.79 8.95
CA ALA A 216 -23.23 -7.00 9.60
C ALA A 216 -22.34 -7.82 10.55
N SER A 217 -22.90 -8.79 11.28
CA SER A 217 -22.14 -9.65 12.19
C SER A 217 -21.02 -10.42 11.50
N ILE A 218 -21.31 -11.02 10.34
CA ILE A 218 -20.34 -11.78 9.55
C ILE A 218 -19.38 -10.83 8.82
N LYS A 219 -19.87 -9.66 8.40
CA LYS A 219 -19.03 -8.61 7.82
C LYS A 219 -17.94 -8.13 8.80
N PHE A 220 -18.29 -7.93 10.07
CA PHE A 220 -17.33 -7.53 11.10
C PHE A 220 -16.40 -8.67 11.55
N ALA A 221 -16.80 -9.93 11.37
CA ALA A 221 -15.90 -11.07 11.53
C ALA A 221 -14.83 -11.14 10.44
N GLY A 222 -14.98 -10.37 9.36
CA GLY A 222 -13.99 -10.21 8.29
C GLY A 222 -14.45 -10.65 6.91
N LEU A 223 -15.70 -11.10 6.74
CA LEU A 223 -16.22 -11.46 5.42
C LEU A 223 -16.57 -10.20 4.62
N VAL A 224 -15.78 -9.90 3.61
CA VAL A 224 -15.97 -8.75 2.74
C VAL A 224 -16.71 -9.18 1.48
N ASN A 225 -17.79 -8.46 1.14
CA ASN A 225 -18.44 -8.62 -0.16
C ASN A 225 -17.62 -7.92 -1.25
N ILE A 226 -17.21 -8.67 -2.26
CA ILE A 226 -16.50 -8.18 -3.46
C ILE A 226 -17.47 -8.07 -4.65
N SER A 227 -18.65 -8.71 -4.59
CA SER A 227 -19.63 -8.59 -5.67
C SER A 227 -20.17 -7.16 -5.79
N GLY A 228 -20.89 -6.89 -6.88
CA GLY A 228 -21.60 -5.63 -7.09
C GLY A 228 -22.53 -5.28 -5.91
N PHE A 229 -22.79 -3.98 -5.72
CA PHE A 229 -23.62 -3.49 -4.62
C PHE A 229 -25.13 -3.50 -4.92
N HIS A 230 -25.51 -3.62 -6.19
CA HIS A 230 -26.89 -3.54 -6.66
C HIS A 230 -27.21 -4.65 -7.66
N VAL A 231 -28.50 -4.85 -7.88
CA VAL A 231 -29.11 -5.75 -8.85
C VAL A 231 -29.96 -4.90 -9.77
N ASP A 232 -29.68 -4.96 -11.06
CA ASP A 232 -30.34 -4.11 -12.06
C ASP A 232 -31.83 -4.44 -12.24
N PRO A 233 -32.63 -3.46 -12.69
CA PRO A 233 -33.99 -3.70 -13.15
C PRO A 233 -34.01 -4.76 -14.27
N GLY A 234 -34.96 -5.70 -14.21
CA GLY A 234 -35.08 -6.77 -15.19
C GLY A 234 -34.12 -7.95 -14.98
N TYR A 235 -33.38 -7.98 -13.87
CA TYR A 235 -32.59 -9.15 -13.49
C TYR A 235 -33.50 -10.34 -13.18
N ASP A 236 -33.17 -11.52 -13.71
CA ASP A 236 -33.89 -12.77 -13.43
C ASP A 236 -32.91 -13.93 -13.22
N GLY A 237 -32.72 -14.36 -11.98
CA GLY A 237 -31.81 -15.46 -11.63
C GLY A 237 -31.46 -15.55 -10.15
N LYS A 238 -30.68 -16.55 -9.74
CA LYS A 238 -30.05 -16.57 -8.41
C LYS A 238 -28.92 -15.54 -8.36
N LEU A 239 -28.62 -15.02 -7.17
CA LEU A 239 -27.55 -14.05 -6.98
C LEU A 239 -26.24 -14.74 -6.60
N LEU A 240 -25.16 -14.30 -7.23
CA LEU A 240 -23.81 -14.76 -6.97
C LEU A 240 -23.07 -13.79 -6.04
N PHE A 241 -22.74 -14.25 -4.84
CA PHE A 241 -21.92 -13.50 -3.90
C PHE A 241 -20.46 -13.91 -4.01
N SER A 242 -19.62 -12.93 -4.31
CA SER A 242 -18.16 -13.03 -4.31
C SER A 242 -17.67 -12.51 -2.96
N VAL A 243 -17.11 -13.37 -2.12
CA VAL A 243 -16.71 -13.00 -0.76
C VAL A 243 -15.26 -13.31 -0.47
N PHE A 244 -14.63 -12.50 0.35
CA PHE A 244 -13.25 -12.69 0.81
C PHE A 244 -13.15 -12.56 2.31
N ASN A 245 -12.50 -13.51 2.95
CA ASN A 245 -12.26 -13.43 4.39
C ASN A 245 -10.99 -12.60 4.67
N ALA A 246 -11.17 -11.31 4.93
CA ALA A 246 -10.10 -10.40 5.37
C ALA A 246 -9.87 -10.45 6.90
N GLY A 247 -10.65 -11.23 7.63
CA GLY A 247 -10.57 -11.36 9.08
C GLY A 247 -9.49 -12.33 9.52
N PRO A 248 -9.12 -12.31 10.82
CA PRO A 248 -8.13 -13.21 11.39
C PRO A 248 -8.70 -14.59 11.76
N SER A 249 -10.01 -14.79 11.67
CA SER A 249 -10.70 -15.99 12.13
C SER A 249 -11.38 -16.74 11.01
N ASN A 250 -11.51 -18.06 11.18
CA ASN A 250 -12.27 -18.91 10.28
C ASN A 250 -13.76 -18.53 10.32
N ILE A 251 -14.37 -18.40 9.14
CA ILE A 251 -15.80 -18.10 9.02
C ILE A 251 -16.51 -19.39 8.63
N HIS A 252 -17.32 -19.90 9.55
CA HIS A 252 -18.11 -21.10 9.36
C HIS A 252 -19.53 -20.72 8.90
N LEU A 253 -19.92 -21.21 7.74
CA LEU A 253 -21.22 -20.99 7.13
C LEU A 253 -21.89 -22.32 6.85
N LYS A 254 -23.22 -22.35 6.80
CA LYS A 254 -23.99 -23.55 6.47
C LYS A 254 -24.99 -23.28 5.36
N LYS A 255 -25.29 -24.31 4.55
CA LYS A 255 -26.39 -24.26 3.60
C LYS A 255 -27.70 -23.85 4.29
N GLY A 256 -28.49 -22.99 3.62
CA GLY A 256 -29.74 -22.46 4.16
C GLY A 256 -29.57 -21.38 5.25
N GLN A 257 -28.35 -21.02 5.64
CA GLN A 257 -28.14 -19.90 6.55
C GLN A 257 -28.55 -18.59 5.89
N ARG A 258 -29.43 -17.84 6.56
CA ARG A 258 -29.87 -16.50 6.16
C ARG A 258 -28.72 -15.49 6.36
N LEU A 259 -28.21 -14.92 5.27
CA LEU A 259 -26.98 -14.12 5.27
C LEU A 259 -27.07 -12.84 4.42
N PHE A 260 -27.87 -12.86 3.35
CA PHE A 260 -27.80 -11.86 2.29
C PHE A 260 -29.05 -10.97 2.28
N PRO A 261 -29.02 -9.80 2.94
CA PRO A 261 -30.13 -8.85 2.86
C PRO A 261 -30.26 -8.24 1.46
N LEU A 262 -31.49 -8.18 0.97
CA LEU A 262 -31.91 -7.51 -0.27
C LEU A 262 -32.88 -6.38 0.07
N TRP A 263 -32.55 -5.17 -0.36
CA TRP A 263 -33.46 -4.02 -0.33
C TRP A 263 -33.95 -3.70 -1.74
N ILE A 264 -35.18 -3.25 -1.87
CA ILE A 264 -35.74 -2.80 -3.15
C ILE A 264 -36.03 -1.31 -3.05
N ALA A 265 -35.64 -0.57 -4.07
CA ALA A 265 -36.00 0.83 -4.26
C ALA A 265 -36.75 1.00 -5.58
N SER A 266 -37.91 1.66 -5.52
CA SER A 266 -38.69 1.99 -6.72
C SER A 266 -38.00 3.10 -7.52
N LEU A 267 -38.01 2.98 -8.85
CA LEU A 267 -37.54 4.01 -9.78
C LEU A 267 -38.63 5.06 -10.04
N ASP A 268 -38.20 6.24 -10.50
CA ASP A 268 -39.05 7.33 -10.95
C ASP A 268 -39.81 7.00 -12.24
N LYS A 269 -39.15 6.29 -13.16
CA LYS A 269 -39.74 5.72 -14.38
C LYS A 269 -39.24 4.29 -14.60
N ALA A 270 -40.08 3.45 -15.20
CA ALA A 270 -39.64 2.14 -15.66
C ALA A 270 -38.56 2.29 -16.75
N ASN A 271 -37.54 1.44 -16.71
CA ASN A 271 -36.50 1.43 -17.74
C ASN A 271 -37.10 0.99 -19.08
N GLU A 272 -36.87 1.78 -20.14
CA GLU A 272 -37.38 1.51 -21.49
C GLU A 272 -36.57 0.44 -22.24
N ILE A 273 -35.38 0.08 -21.72
CA ILE A 273 -34.50 -0.91 -22.34
C ILE A 273 -34.85 -2.30 -21.81
N GLU A 274 -35.62 -3.07 -22.57
CA GLU A 274 -35.90 -4.50 -22.35
C GLU A 274 -34.69 -5.40 -22.64
N LYS A 275 -33.54 -5.13 -22.01
CA LYS A 275 -32.48 -6.14 -21.95
C LYS A 275 -32.64 -6.90 -20.64
N GLU A 276 -33.38 -8.00 -20.70
CA GLU A 276 -33.39 -8.98 -19.61
C GLU A 276 -31.95 -9.42 -19.33
N LYS A 277 -31.43 -9.04 -18.16
CA LYS A 277 -30.15 -9.57 -17.68
C LYS A 277 -30.43 -10.92 -17.04
N LYS A 278 -30.17 -11.99 -17.79
CA LYS A 278 -30.19 -13.35 -17.25
C LYS A 278 -29.16 -13.44 -16.12
N GLY A 279 -29.66 -13.76 -14.94
CA GLY A 279 -28.84 -14.03 -13.76
C GLY A 279 -28.25 -15.44 -13.78
N HIS A 280 -27.68 -15.84 -12.65
CA HIS A 280 -27.05 -17.16 -12.52
C HIS A 280 -28.09 -18.22 -12.16
N THR A 281 -28.05 -19.40 -12.78
CA THR A 281 -28.79 -20.59 -12.33
C THR A 281 -27.90 -21.55 -11.54
N GLU A 282 -26.62 -21.58 -11.92
CA GLU A 282 -25.54 -22.40 -11.36
C GLU A 282 -24.23 -21.58 -11.38
N LEU A 283 -23.23 -22.04 -10.64
CA LEU A 283 -21.88 -21.46 -10.72
C LEU A 283 -21.22 -21.83 -12.06
N ASP A 284 -20.93 -20.82 -12.90
CA ASP A 284 -20.21 -21.06 -14.16
C ASP A 284 -18.73 -21.38 -13.86
N PRO A 285 -18.20 -22.55 -14.32
CA PRO A 285 -16.80 -22.91 -14.17
C PRO A 285 -15.81 -21.84 -14.68
N LYS A 286 -16.20 -21.01 -15.67
CA LYS A 286 -15.33 -19.96 -16.22
C LYS A 286 -14.96 -18.90 -15.18
N LEU A 287 -15.87 -18.55 -14.28
CA LEU A 287 -15.65 -17.54 -13.22
C LEU A 287 -14.57 -17.97 -12.22
N ILE A 288 -14.35 -19.29 -12.09
CA ILE A 288 -13.38 -19.87 -11.16
C ILE A 288 -11.97 -19.76 -11.73
N THR A 289 -11.81 -19.98 -13.03
CA THR A 289 -10.53 -19.90 -13.74
C THR A 289 -9.87 -18.52 -13.71
N ASP A 290 -10.67 -17.45 -13.65
CA ASP A 290 -10.16 -16.07 -13.67
C ASP A 290 -9.55 -15.65 -12.32
N ILE A 291 -9.84 -16.38 -11.24
CA ILE A 291 -9.41 -16.04 -9.87
C ILE A 291 -8.52 -17.11 -9.24
N SER A 292 -8.33 -18.29 -9.83
CA SER A 292 -7.47 -19.37 -9.31
C SER A 292 -5.95 -19.09 -9.37
N GLY A 293 -5.53 -17.92 -8.88
CA GLY A 293 -4.15 -17.59 -8.56
C GLY A 293 -3.87 -17.77 -7.07
N ASN A 294 -2.66 -18.21 -6.72
CA ASN A 294 -2.19 -18.24 -5.34
C ASN A 294 -2.09 -16.80 -4.80
N TYR A 295 -3.10 -16.33 -4.07
CA TYR A 295 -3.02 -15.06 -3.36
C TYR A 295 -2.42 -15.29 -1.98
N THR A 296 -1.16 -14.90 -1.79
CA THR A 296 -0.56 -14.87 -0.46
C THR A 296 -1.16 -13.70 0.32
N THR A 297 -1.80 -14.00 1.44
CA THR A 297 -2.49 -12.97 2.22
C THR A 297 -1.54 -12.32 3.23
N ALA A 298 -1.84 -11.08 3.64
CA ALA A 298 -0.98 -10.37 4.60
C ALA A 298 -0.81 -11.13 5.93
N PHE A 299 -1.79 -11.95 6.30
CA PHE A 299 -1.73 -12.79 7.49
C PHE A 299 -0.84 -14.03 7.30
N GLU A 300 -0.92 -14.70 6.15
CA GLU A 300 0.01 -15.80 5.81
C GLU A 300 1.44 -15.29 5.71
N VAL A 301 1.67 -14.12 5.09
CA VAL A 301 2.98 -13.48 5.06
C VAL A 301 3.51 -13.23 6.47
N LYS A 302 2.64 -12.81 7.41
CA LYS A 302 3.03 -12.58 8.80
C LYS A 302 3.39 -13.90 9.51
N ASN A 303 2.58 -14.95 9.34
CA ASN A 303 2.85 -16.24 9.94
C ASN A 303 4.15 -16.87 9.39
N ASP A 304 4.35 -16.80 8.08
CA ASP A 304 5.59 -17.25 7.44
C ASP A 304 6.79 -16.44 7.95
N PHE A 305 6.62 -15.12 8.12
CA PHE A 305 7.64 -14.26 8.70
C PHE A 305 7.98 -14.63 10.14
N ASP A 306 6.98 -14.89 10.98
CA ASP A 306 7.17 -15.29 12.37
C ASP A 306 7.85 -16.67 12.47
N LYS A 307 7.49 -17.60 11.58
CA LYS A 307 8.15 -18.91 11.46
C LYS A 307 9.61 -18.75 11.03
N LEU A 308 9.87 -18.00 9.97
CA LEU A 308 11.23 -17.67 9.49
C LEU A 308 12.06 -17.00 10.60
N ARG A 309 11.45 -16.12 11.39
CA ARG A 309 12.11 -15.47 12.52
C ARG A 309 12.49 -16.47 13.61
N SER A 310 11.63 -17.46 13.88
CA SER A 310 11.93 -18.52 14.86
C SER A 310 13.09 -19.41 14.39
N GLU A 311 13.08 -19.84 13.13
CA GLU A 311 14.15 -20.62 12.51
C GLU A 311 15.47 -19.83 12.49
N TYR A 312 15.42 -18.55 12.10
CA TYR A 312 16.57 -17.65 12.12
C TYR A 312 17.19 -17.53 13.52
N ASN A 313 16.36 -17.39 14.55
CA ASN A 313 16.84 -17.29 15.93
C ASN A 313 17.51 -18.60 16.39
N ALA A 314 16.96 -19.75 16.02
CA ALA A 314 17.56 -21.06 16.32
C ALA A 314 18.93 -21.20 15.64
N THR A 315 19.02 -20.94 14.34
CA THR A 315 20.30 -20.98 13.61
C THR A 315 21.30 -19.96 14.14
N LYS A 316 20.85 -18.78 14.59
CA LYS A 316 21.72 -17.77 15.19
C LYS A 316 22.38 -18.28 16.48
N ILE A 317 21.65 -19.05 17.30
CA ILE A 317 22.17 -19.67 18.52
C ILE A 317 23.26 -20.68 18.16
N GLU A 318 23.00 -21.59 17.20
CA GLU A 318 23.98 -22.57 16.74
C GLU A 318 25.27 -21.92 16.20
N VAL A 319 25.13 -20.84 15.42
CA VAL A 319 26.29 -20.08 14.92
C VAL A 319 27.05 -19.40 16.06
N MET A 320 26.37 -18.94 17.10
CA MET A 320 27.00 -18.32 18.27
C MET A 320 27.79 -19.35 19.09
N GLU A 321 27.28 -20.58 19.22
CA GLU A 321 28.00 -21.70 19.84
C GLU A 321 29.25 -22.07 19.03
N LEU A 322 29.14 -22.20 17.71
CA LEU A 322 30.29 -22.46 16.84
C LEU A 322 31.37 -21.38 16.93
N LYS A 323 30.97 -20.10 17.06
CA LYS A 323 31.92 -19.01 17.31
C LYS A 323 32.63 -19.16 18.66
N LEU A 324 31.92 -19.58 19.71
CA LEU A 324 32.51 -19.84 21.02
C LEU A 324 33.52 -20.98 20.96
N TYR A 325 33.18 -22.10 20.31
CA TYR A 325 34.10 -23.22 20.09
C TYR A 325 35.35 -22.80 19.31
N LYS A 326 35.19 -21.98 18.26
CA LYS A 326 36.33 -21.44 17.50
C LYS A 326 37.24 -20.58 18.39
N MET A 327 36.67 -19.72 19.23
CA MET A 327 37.46 -18.88 20.15
C MET A 327 38.20 -19.71 21.19
N GLN A 328 37.56 -20.75 21.74
CA GLN A 328 38.22 -21.69 22.66
C GLN A 328 39.37 -22.43 21.98
N ALA A 329 39.17 -22.95 20.76
CA ALA A 329 40.21 -23.64 20.01
C ALA A 329 41.44 -22.74 19.72
N ILE A 330 41.22 -21.47 19.33
CA ILE A 330 42.30 -20.49 19.12
C ILE A 330 43.07 -20.23 20.43
N THR A 331 42.34 -20.10 21.54
CA THR A 331 42.94 -19.84 22.86
C THR A 331 43.80 -21.02 23.31
N ILE A 332 43.28 -22.24 23.20
CA ILE A 332 44.01 -23.48 23.52
C ILE A 332 45.25 -23.60 22.64
N PHE A 333 45.12 -23.36 21.34
CA PHE A 333 46.25 -23.39 20.41
C PHE A 333 47.32 -22.36 20.80
N GLY A 334 46.93 -21.14 21.14
CA GLY A 334 47.85 -20.10 21.63
C GLY A 334 48.61 -20.53 22.89
N ILE A 335 47.93 -21.14 23.86
CA ILE A 335 48.55 -21.65 25.08
C ILE A 335 49.58 -22.75 24.75
N ILE A 336 49.24 -23.68 23.86
CA ILE A 336 50.16 -24.76 23.42
C ILE A 336 51.42 -24.17 22.79
N VAL A 337 51.28 -23.17 21.91
CA VAL A 337 52.41 -22.50 21.26
C VAL A 337 53.33 -21.83 22.30
N ILE A 338 52.75 -21.16 23.31
CA ILE A 338 53.52 -20.52 24.39
C ILE A 338 54.29 -21.56 25.21
N ILE A 339 53.62 -22.65 25.63
CA ILE A 339 54.25 -23.74 26.40
C ILE A 339 55.38 -24.38 25.58
N PHE A 340 55.16 -24.64 24.30
CA PHE A 340 56.17 -25.22 23.41
C PHE A 340 57.38 -24.29 23.23
N GLY A 341 57.15 -22.98 23.08
CA GLY A 341 58.21 -21.97 23.02
C GLY A 341 59.05 -21.88 24.30
N LEU A 342 58.43 -22.08 25.47
CA LEU A 342 59.13 -22.13 26.76
C LEU A 342 60.01 -23.38 26.90
N PHE A 343 59.58 -24.54 26.38
CA PHE A 343 60.32 -25.80 26.49
C PHE A 343 61.45 -25.98 25.46
N THR A 344 61.28 -25.45 24.24
CA THR A 344 62.21 -25.71 23.12
C THR A 344 63.18 -24.57 22.81
N GLY A 345 63.05 -23.46 23.55
CA GLY A 345 63.82 -22.23 23.33
C GLY A 345 63.28 -21.42 22.15
N TRP A 346 63.12 -20.10 22.35
CA TRP A 346 62.55 -19.16 21.37
C TRP A 346 63.25 -19.14 20.00
N ALA A 347 64.50 -19.62 19.92
CA ALA A 347 65.26 -19.75 18.68
C ALA A 347 64.68 -20.80 17.69
N ASN A 348 63.92 -21.79 18.17
CA ASN A 348 63.28 -22.80 17.32
C ASN A 348 61.88 -22.38 16.84
N LEU A 349 61.22 -21.45 17.55
CA LEU A 349 59.91 -20.91 17.18
C LEU A 349 59.99 -20.08 15.88
N ASP A 350 61.10 -19.36 15.69
CA ASP A 350 61.39 -18.55 14.51
C ASP A 350 61.59 -19.36 13.22
N ARG A 351 61.91 -20.65 13.32
CA ARG A 351 61.98 -21.57 12.17
C ARG A 351 60.61 -22.12 11.80
N LEU A 352 59.75 -22.37 12.78
CA LEU A 352 58.38 -22.85 12.56
C LEU A 352 57.46 -21.76 12.01
N THR A 353 57.60 -20.50 12.46
CA THR A 353 56.85 -19.36 11.91
C THR A 353 57.17 -19.08 10.44
N ARG A 354 58.37 -19.48 9.96
CA ARG A 354 58.72 -19.40 8.53
C ARG A 354 58.12 -20.53 7.70
N LEU A 355 57.91 -21.72 8.27
CA LEU A 355 57.26 -22.86 7.62
C LEU A 355 55.73 -22.69 7.48
N VAL A 356 55.12 -21.84 8.34
CA VAL A 356 53.68 -21.54 8.32
C VAL A 356 53.40 -20.15 7.73
N ARG A 357 54.21 -19.67 6.77
CA ARG A 357 53.82 -18.54 5.90
C ARG A 357 52.75 -18.99 4.90
N TRP A 358 51.55 -19.26 5.42
CA TRP A 358 50.33 -19.26 4.64
C TRP A 358 49.93 -17.79 4.44
N GLU A 359 50.20 -17.25 3.25
CA GLU A 359 49.75 -15.90 2.87
C GLU A 359 48.23 -15.92 2.65
N TRP A 360 47.49 -15.51 3.68
CA TRP A 360 46.10 -15.08 3.50
C TRP A 360 46.10 -13.73 2.76
N PRO A 361 45.27 -13.52 1.73
CA PRO A 361 45.24 -12.25 1.01
C PRO A 361 44.89 -11.10 1.96
N PRO A 362 45.40 -9.87 1.71
CA PRO A 362 45.27 -8.78 2.64
C PRO A 362 43.80 -8.48 2.94
N THR A 363 43.45 -8.48 4.22
CA THR A 363 42.16 -7.94 4.68
C THR A 363 42.08 -6.48 4.30
N PRO A 364 41.02 -6.02 3.60
CA PRO A 364 40.84 -4.61 3.32
C PRO A 364 40.70 -3.83 4.64
N PRO A 365 41.13 -2.55 4.67
CA PRO A 365 41.22 -1.78 5.90
C PRO A 365 39.84 -1.67 6.57
N SER A 366 39.79 -2.15 7.81
CA SER A 366 38.62 -2.03 8.67
C SER A 366 38.72 -0.74 9.47
N SER A 367 37.66 0.08 9.37
CA SER A 367 37.12 1.02 10.37
C SER A 367 36.99 2.48 9.93
N VAL A 368 35.92 2.74 9.17
CA VAL A 368 35.04 3.86 9.52
C VAL A 368 33.89 3.26 10.33
N THR A 369 33.82 3.60 11.61
CA THR A 369 32.71 3.28 12.49
C THR A 369 31.48 4.06 12.01
N LEU A 370 30.47 3.36 11.50
CA LEU A 370 29.12 3.91 11.35
C LEU A 370 28.19 3.24 12.37
N PRO A 371 27.19 3.99 12.89
CA PRO A 371 26.44 3.59 14.07
C PRO A 371 25.59 2.34 13.85
N GLU A 372 25.28 1.68 14.96
CA GLU A 372 24.41 0.52 15.05
C GLU A 372 23.12 0.67 14.22
N THR A 373 22.83 -0.43 13.53
CA THR A 373 21.67 -0.67 12.68
C THR A 373 20.35 -0.30 13.37
N GLN A 374 19.80 0.86 13.02
CA GLN A 374 18.36 1.07 13.08
C GLN A 374 17.71 0.31 11.92
N ASN A 375 16.61 -0.40 12.21
CA ASN A 375 15.68 -0.94 11.22
C ASN A 375 15.25 0.18 10.26
N THR A 376 15.91 0.34 9.12
CA THR A 376 15.54 1.36 8.14
C THR A 376 14.55 0.77 7.14
N LEU A 377 13.36 1.35 7.16
CA LEU A 377 12.38 1.28 6.08
C LEU A 377 13.07 1.47 4.71
N PRO A 378 12.52 0.89 3.63
CA PRO A 378 13.04 1.08 2.28
C PRO A 378 13.18 2.57 1.91
N ARG A 379 14.42 3.03 1.70
CA ARG A 379 14.78 4.45 1.50
C ARG A 379 14.68 4.79 0.01
N ALA A 380 13.72 5.62 -0.37
CA ALA A 380 13.66 6.25 -1.69
C ALA A 380 13.93 7.74 -1.50
N ASP A 381 14.92 8.27 -2.22
CA ASP A 381 15.18 9.71 -2.23
C ASP A 381 14.32 10.37 -3.30
N ILE A 382 13.34 11.16 -2.86
CA ILE A 382 12.34 11.80 -3.70
C ILE A 382 12.34 13.29 -3.36
N SER A 383 12.37 14.14 -4.39
CA SER A 383 12.26 15.60 -4.22
C SER A 383 11.01 15.99 -3.42
N ASP A 384 11.05 17.12 -2.72
CA ASP A 384 9.91 17.65 -1.95
C ASP A 384 8.63 17.83 -2.78
N CYS A 385 8.76 18.16 -4.07
CA CYS A 385 7.62 18.29 -4.98
C CYS A 385 7.02 16.94 -5.44
N GLY A 386 7.65 15.83 -5.06
CA GLY A 386 7.24 14.47 -5.40
C GLY A 386 7.47 14.04 -6.85
N ARG A 387 7.97 14.94 -7.72
CA ARG A 387 8.11 14.71 -9.17
C ARG A 387 9.41 14.00 -9.56
N TYR A 388 10.43 14.07 -8.71
CA TYR A 388 11.75 13.50 -8.96
C TYR A 388 12.07 12.39 -7.97
N ARG A 389 12.64 11.28 -8.44
CA ARG A 389 13.26 10.24 -7.62
C ARG A 389 14.74 10.16 -8.00
N TYR A 390 15.62 10.50 -7.07
CA TYR A 390 17.06 10.50 -7.32
C TYR A 390 17.65 9.10 -7.11
N SER A 391 17.28 8.44 -6.03
CA SER A 391 17.80 7.11 -5.70
C SER A 391 16.76 6.21 -5.05
N LEU A 392 16.99 4.90 -5.15
CA LEU A 392 16.21 3.88 -4.45
C LEU A 392 17.13 2.84 -3.83
N GLU A 393 17.02 2.64 -2.54
CA GLU A 393 17.80 1.65 -1.81
C GLU A 393 16.95 0.46 -1.41
N ARG A 394 17.51 -0.75 -1.56
CA ARG A 394 16.95 -1.98 -0.96
C ARG A 394 18.06 -2.82 -0.33
N VAL A 395 17.83 -3.21 0.92
CA VAL A 395 18.59 -4.29 1.57
C VAL A 395 17.94 -5.61 1.20
N ILE A 396 18.74 -6.53 0.67
CA ILE A 396 18.31 -7.78 0.05
C ILE A 396 18.77 -9.00 0.85
N SER A 397 19.94 -8.93 1.46
CA SER A 397 20.53 -9.97 2.32
C SER A 397 21.47 -9.33 3.35
N ASN A 398 21.98 -10.12 4.30
CA ASN A 398 22.93 -9.66 5.31
C ASN A 398 24.38 -9.53 4.76
N GLN A 399 24.59 -9.71 3.46
CA GLN A 399 25.90 -9.50 2.84
C GLN A 399 26.22 -8.01 2.77
N LYS A 400 27.50 -7.66 2.92
CA LYS A 400 27.95 -6.26 2.92
C LYS A 400 28.16 -5.67 1.51
N THR A 401 28.06 -6.49 0.47
CA THR A 401 28.30 -6.10 -0.92
C THR A 401 27.12 -5.30 -1.47
N THR A 402 27.43 -4.12 -2.03
CA THR A 402 26.43 -3.19 -2.57
C THR A 402 26.55 -3.11 -4.08
N LEU A 403 25.42 -3.31 -4.78
CA LEU A 403 25.32 -3.20 -6.23
C LEU A 403 24.62 -1.88 -6.60
N ALA A 404 25.30 -0.99 -7.32
CA ALA A 404 24.64 0.13 -7.98
C ALA A 404 24.06 -0.33 -9.31
N VAL A 405 22.83 0.07 -9.62
CA VAL A 405 22.17 -0.18 -10.91
C VAL A 405 21.69 1.13 -11.49
N ILE A 406 22.32 1.58 -12.58
CA ILE A 406 21.98 2.82 -13.27
C ILE A 406 21.13 2.52 -14.51
N MET A 407 19.91 3.03 -14.55
CA MET A 407 18.93 2.65 -15.57
C MET A 407 17.93 3.77 -15.88
N VAL A 408 17.13 3.58 -16.95
CA VAL A 408 15.99 4.46 -17.25
C VAL A 408 14.86 4.13 -16.29
N ASN A 409 14.32 5.17 -15.68
CA ASN A 409 13.46 5.15 -14.51
C ASN A 409 12.27 4.17 -14.63
N PRO A 410 12.10 3.22 -13.69
CA PRO A 410 10.84 2.52 -13.52
C PRO A 410 9.96 3.33 -12.56
N SER A 411 8.85 3.80 -13.12
CA SER A 411 8.09 4.99 -12.74
C SER A 411 7.18 4.88 -11.52
N THR A 412 7.01 3.65 -11.01
CA THR A 412 6.01 3.32 -9.99
C THR A 412 6.59 2.71 -8.72
N ALA A 413 7.88 2.36 -8.69
CA ALA A 413 8.53 2.00 -7.44
C ALA A 413 8.74 3.23 -6.55
N ASP A 414 7.92 3.32 -5.50
CA ASP A 414 8.11 4.22 -4.37
C ASP A 414 8.91 3.52 -3.26
N GLY A 415 9.09 4.18 -2.12
CA GLY A 415 9.70 3.55 -0.94
C GLY A 415 9.01 2.24 -0.55
N ASN A 416 7.69 2.13 -0.73
CA ASN A 416 6.89 1.05 -0.13
C ASN A 416 6.57 -0.11 -1.08
N ARG A 417 6.66 0.08 -2.40
CA ARG A 417 6.23 -0.91 -3.41
C ARG A 417 7.30 -1.08 -4.48
N ASN A 418 7.67 -2.34 -4.74
CA ASN A 418 8.60 -2.68 -5.82
C ASN A 418 7.83 -2.92 -7.12
N ASP A 419 8.17 -2.17 -8.17
CA ASP A 419 7.61 -2.41 -9.52
C ASP A 419 8.25 -3.66 -10.18
N PRO A 420 7.73 -4.15 -11.33
CA PRO A 420 8.28 -5.32 -12.00
C PRO A 420 9.78 -5.23 -12.31
N THR A 421 10.28 -4.03 -12.59
CA THR A 421 11.69 -3.81 -12.92
C THR A 421 12.55 -3.91 -11.67
N ILE A 422 12.15 -3.29 -10.56
CA ILE A 422 12.86 -3.40 -9.28
C ILE A 422 12.86 -4.83 -8.77
N ARG A 423 11.73 -5.56 -8.86
CA ARG A 423 11.68 -6.99 -8.52
C ARG A 423 12.67 -7.81 -9.34
N ARG A 424 12.78 -7.50 -10.64
CA ARG A 424 13.73 -8.16 -11.54
C ARG A 424 15.18 -7.87 -11.13
N VAL A 425 15.52 -6.63 -10.84
CA VAL A 425 16.85 -6.23 -10.36
C VAL A 425 17.21 -6.91 -9.04
N ILE A 426 16.27 -6.97 -8.07
CA ILE A 426 16.47 -7.68 -6.80
C ILE A 426 16.82 -9.16 -7.05
N GLY A 427 16.10 -9.82 -7.95
CA GLY A 427 16.36 -11.22 -8.31
C GLY A 427 17.76 -11.43 -8.91
N LEU A 428 18.17 -10.54 -9.83
CA LEU A 428 19.49 -10.57 -10.45
C LEU A 428 20.61 -10.32 -9.44
N ALA A 429 20.43 -9.34 -8.55
CA ALA A 429 21.38 -9.01 -7.49
C ALA A 429 21.54 -10.15 -6.47
N ARG A 430 20.44 -10.82 -6.09
CA ARG A 430 20.49 -12.02 -5.24
C ARG A 430 21.29 -13.14 -5.87
N HIS A 431 21.03 -13.42 -7.15
CA HIS A 431 21.72 -14.47 -7.88
C HIS A 431 23.23 -14.20 -7.99
N ALA A 432 23.61 -12.93 -8.12
CA ALA A 432 25.01 -12.49 -8.16
C ALA A 432 25.67 -12.32 -6.78
N GLY A 433 24.99 -12.60 -5.67
CA GLY A 433 25.57 -12.54 -4.32
C GLY A 433 25.76 -11.12 -3.76
N PHE A 434 24.81 -10.21 -4.03
CA PHE A 434 24.79 -8.88 -3.41
C PHE A 434 23.78 -8.80 -2.27
N GLY A 435 24.15 -8.08 -1.21
CA GLY A 435 23.29 -7.86 -0.04
C GLY A 435 22.51 -6.55 -0.04
N ARG A 436 22.93 -5.58 -0.86
CA ARG A 436 22.23 -4.29 -1.00
C ARG A 436 22.22 -3.87 -2.46
N ILE A 437 21.13 -3.26 -2.90
CA ILE A 437 21.06 -2.55 -4.19
C ILE A 437 20.81 -1.07 -3.97
N LEU A 438 21.47 -0.28 -4.81
CA LEU A 438 21.22 1.14 -4.98
C LEU A 438 20.83 1.37 -6.43
N VAL A 439 19.62 1.87 -6.68
CA VAL A 439 19.13 2.11 -8.04
C VAL A 439 19.18 3.60 -8.32
N GLY A 440 20.00 3.97 -9.30
CA GLY A 440 20.12 5.33 -9.81
C GLY A 440 19.37 5.50 -11.12
N ASN A 441 18.77 6.67 -11.31
CA ASN A 441 17.99 6.96 -12.52
C ASN A 441 18.81 7.85 -13.46
N LEU A 442 18.84 7.51 -14.76
CA LEU A 442 19.39 8.42 -15.78
C LEU A 442 18.66 9.77 -15.82
N PHE A 443 17.36 9.75 -15.49
CA PHE A 443 16.45 10.89 -15.43
C PHE A 443 15.66 10.77 -14.13
N ALA A 444 15.78 11.74 -13.20
CA ALA A 444 15.07 11.66 -11.93
C ALA A 444 13.55 11.86 -12.10
N TRP A 445 13.09 12.50 -13.18
CA TRP A 445 11.67 12.72 -13.42
C TRP A 445 10.88 11.41 -13.42
N ARG A 446 9.83 11.34 -12.61
CA ARG A 446 8.95 10.19 -12.46
C ARG A 446 7.88 10.23 -13.56
N ALA A 447 8.06 9.41 -14.59
CA ALA A 447 7.16 9.33 -15.74
C ALA A 447 6.81 7.88 -16.06
N ALA A 448 5.52 7.56 -16.21
CA ALA A 448 5.07 6.19 -16.50
C ALA A 448 5.52 5.69 -17.87
N ASN A 449 5.61 6.63 -18.81
CA ASN A 449 6.05 6.41 -20.17
C ASN A 449 7.31 7.22 -20.47
N ILE A 450 8.30 6.61 -21.12
CA ILE A 450 9.53 7.29 -21.57
C ILE A 450 9.22 8.52 -22.45
N LYS A 451 8.10 8.51 -23.18
CA LYS A 451 7.67 9.66 -24.00
C LYS A 451 7.35 10.91 -23.18
N GLU A 452 6.90 10.77 -21.93
CA GLU A 452 6.62 11.90 -21.03
C GLU A 452 7.89 12.63 -20.58
N LEU A 453 9.07 12.01 -20.74
CA LEU A 453 10.35 12.70 -20.50
C LEU A 453 10.56 13.85 -21.49
N ASP A 454 9.95 13.81 -22.67
CA ASP A 454 10.10 14.86 -23.66
C ASP A 454 9.35 16.12 -23.26
N THR A 455 8.17 15.97 -22.66
CA THR A 455 7.32 17.07 -22.16
C THR A 455 7.74 17.57 -20.77
N SER A 456 8.69 16.91 -20.11
CA SER A 456 9.21 17.37 -18.83
C SER A 456 10.18 18.55 -19.03
N PRO A 457 10.00 19.66 -18.27
CA PRO A 457 10.85 20.84 -18.40
C PRO A 457 12.31 20.54 -18.01
N GLU A 458 12.51 19.75 -16.96
CA GLU A 458 13.84 19.37 -16.47
C GLU A 458 13.83 17.88 -16.14
N PRO A 459 14.07 16.97 -17.10
CA PRO A 459 13.92 15.53 -16.90
C PRO A 459 15.06 14.90 -16.10
N ILE A 460 16.25 15.51 -16.12
CA ILE A 460 17.41 15.02 -15.37
C ILE A 460 17.17 15.26 -13.88
N GLY A 461 16.74 16.46 -13.52
CA GLY A 461 16.53 16.90 -12.15
C GLY A 461 17.82 17.44 -11.53
N GLU A 462 17.71 18.59 -10.86
CA GLU A 462 18.85 19.41 -10.39
C GLU A 462 19.87 18.61 -9.54
N SER A 463 19.40 17.78 -8.61
CA SER A 463 20.27 17.01 -7.71
C SER A 463 20.65 15.61 -8.23
N ASN A 464 20.14 15.18 -9.40
CA ASN A 464 20.28 13.79 -9.84
C ASN A 464 21.74 13.41 -10.12
N ASP A 465 22.50 14.36 -10.66
CA ASP A 465 23.88 14.15 -11.05
C ASP A 465 24.77 13.89 -9.83
N GLU A 466 24.50 14.59 -8.73
CA GLU A 466 25.21 14.37 -7.47
C GLU A 466 24.89 13.00 -6.86
N HIS A 467 23.62 12.63 -6.84
CA HIS A 467 23.21 11.31 -6.37
C HIS A 467 23.85 10.19 -7.20
N LEU A 468 23.92 10.33 -8.53
CA LEU A 468 24.58 9.32 -9.37
C LEU A 468 26.07 9.17 -9.02
N ARG A 469 26.79 10.26 -8.70
CA ARG A 469 28.18 10.20 -8.23
C ARG A 469 28.29 9.44 -6.92
N GLU A 470 27.48 9.80 -5.93
CA GLU A 470 27.46 9.14 -4.62
C GLU A 470 27.15 7.65 -4.74
N LEU A 471 26.17 7.29 -5.57
CA LEU A 471 25.77 5.90 -5.79
C LEU A 471 26.90 5.06 -6.39
N ILE A 472 27.60 5.60 -7.39
CA ILE A 472 28.71 4.92 -8.05
C ILE A 472 29.91 4.81 -7.09
N ALA A 473 30.19 5.86 -6.31
CA ALA A 473 31.29 5.87 -5.34
C ALA A 473 31.06 4.90 -4.17
N CYS A 474 29.81 4.72 -3.72
CA CYS A 474 29.49 3.86 -2.57
C CYS A 474 29.32 2.38 -2.95
N ALA A 475 29.20 2.04 -4.23
CA ALA A 475 28.90 0.68 -4.66
C ALA A 475 30.17 -0.18 -4.82
N SER A 476 30.05 -1.45 -4.45
CA SER A 476 31.09 -2.45 -4.70
C SER A 476 31.19 -2.81 -6.19
N LEU A 477 30.08 -2.67 -6.93
CA LEU A 477 30.00 -2.87 -8.37
C LEU A 477 28.90 -1.99 -8.95
N THR A 478 29.14 -1.44 -10.14
CA THR A 478 28.15 -0.64 -10.88
C THR A 478 27.70 -1.39 -12.12
N VAL A 479 26.37 -1.55 -12.25
CA VAL A 479 25.72 -2.17 -13.40
C VAL A 479 24.87 -1.15 -14.13
N VAL A 480 24.99 -1.11 -15.45
CA VAL A 480 24.20 -0.22 -16.32
C VAL A 480 23.13 -1.02 -17.06
N ALA A 481 21.92 -0.46 -17.19
CA ALA A 481 20.75 -1.18 -17.72
C ALA A 481 19.66 -0.26 -18.32
N TRP A 482 20.05 0.69 -19.18
CA TRP A 482 19.15 1.73 -19.67
C TRP A 482 18.38 1.46 -20.96
N GLY A 483 18.68 0.36 -21.66
CA GLY A 483 18.02 0.00 -22.91
C GLY A 483 18.54 0.76 -24.13
N THR A 484 17.86 0.56 -25.26
CA THR A 484 18.23 1.12 -26.56
C THR A 484 18.03 2.65 -26.62
N MET A 485 18.96 3.40 -27.21
CA MET A 485 18.88 4.87 -27.30
C MET A 485 17.74 5.37 -28.18
N GLN A 486 17.35 4.59 -29.19
CA GLN A 486 16.26 4.94 -30.11
C GLN A 486 14.91 5.17 -29.40
N LYS A 487 14.72 4.56 -28.22
CA LYS A 487 13.51 4.71 -27.40
C LYS A 487 13.48 6.01 -26.60
N LEU A 488 14.63 6.66 -26.40
CA LEU A 488 14.72 7.93 -25.69
C LEU A 488 14.47 9.11 -26.65
N PRO A 489 13.85 10.21 -26.17
CA PRO A 489 13.75 11.46 -26.92
C PRO A 489 15.13 11.92 -27.40
N THR A 490 15.21 12.45 -28.63
CA THR A 490 16.49 12.77 -29.31
C THR A 490 17.42 13.61 -28.44
N ARG A 491 16.88 14.60 -27.73
CA ARG A 491 17.65 15.49 -26.83
C ARG A 491 18.28 14.78 -25.62
N LEU A 492 17.78 13.60 -25.24
CA LEU A 492 18.20 12.86 -24.05
C LEU A 492 19.11 11.67 -24.36
N ARG A 493 19.31 11.32 -25.64
CA ARG A 493 20.08 10.12 -26.06
C ARG A 493 21.54 10.13 -25.66
N ARG A 494 22.10 11.28 -25.30
CA ARG A 494 23.51 11.41 -24.88
C ARG A 494 23.70 11.37 -23.37
N ARG A 495 22.63 11.28 -22.56
CA ARG A 495 22.72 11.34 -21.09
C ARG A 495 23.59 10.25 -20.48
N TRP A 496 23.67 9.07 -21.10
CA TRP A 496 24.51 7.97 -20.63
C TRP A 496 26.00 8.36 -20.55
N ARG A 497 26.47 9.31 -21.36
CA ARG A 497 27.86 9.76 -21.38
C ARG A 497 28.28 10.31 -20.02
N PHE A 498 27.41 11.06 -19.35
CA PHE A 498 27.67 11.54 -18.00
C PHE A 498 27.95 10.41 -17.00
N VAL A 499 27.18 9.31 -17.07
CA VAL A 499 27.39 8.14 -16.18
C VAL A 499 28.75 7.50 -16.44
N VAL A 500 29.18 7.47 -17.71
CA VAL A 500 30.51 6.98 -18.11
C VAL A 500 31.60 7.91 -17.60
N ASP A 501 31.44 9.22 -17.76
CA ASP A 501 32.42 10.21 -17.30
C ASP A 501 32.61 10.12 -15.77
N VAL A 502 31.52 9.96 -15.01
CA VAL A 502 31.56 9.74 -13.56
C VAL A 502 32.25 8.42 -13.20
N ALA A 503 31.95 7.35 -13.92
CA ALA A 503 32.56 6.05 -13.69
C ALA A 503 34.07 6.06 -13.99
N ASP A 504 34.48 6.71 -15.09
CA ASP A 504 35.88 6.90 -15.47
C ASP A 504 36.62 7.74 -14.42
N GLN A 505 36.02 8.82 -13.92
CA GLN A 505 36.59 9.65 -12.84
C GLN A 505 36.78 8.89 -11.53
N LEU A 506 35.86 7.98 -11.20
CA LEU A 506 35.91 7.15 -9.98
C LEU A 506 36.67 5.83 -10.18
N ALA A 507 37.22 5.57 -11.37
CA ALA A 507 37.80 4.29 -11.76
C ALA A 507 36.87 3.08 -11.48
N ALA A 508 35.55 3.29 -11.60
CA ALA A 508 34.53 2.30 -11.31
C ALA A 508 34.18 1.51 -12.59
N PRO A 509 34.45 0.19 -12.65
CA PRO A 509 34.14 -0.59 -13.84
C PRO A 509 32.62 -0.71 -14.02
N LEU A 510 32.15 -0.42 -15.24
CA LEU A 510 30.75 -0.58 -15.62
C LEU A 510 30.51 -1.99 -16.18
N LYS A 511 29.59 -2.73 -15.55
CA LYS A 511 29.11 -4.02 -16.04
C LYS A 511 27.69 -3.95 -16.56
N CYS A 512 27.26 -4.95 -17.32
CA CYS A 512 25.86 -5.12 -17.73
C CYS A 512 25.47 -6.60 -17.71
N TRP A 513 24.17 -6.88 -17.74
CA TRP A 513 23.62 -8.25 -17.86
C TRP A 513 23.37 -8.67 -19.32
N GLY A 514 23.66 -7.79 -20.28
CA GLY A 514 23.49 -8.08 -21.70
C GLY A 514 23.34 -6.83 -22.55
N LEU A 515 23.64 -6.97 -23.83
CA LEU A 515 23.66 -5.88 -24.80
C LEU A 515 22.40 -5.89 -25.68
N ALA A 516 21.87 -4.71 -25.96
CA ALA A 516 20.88 -4.49 -27.00
C ALA A 516 21.56 -4.43 -28.38
N LYS A 517 20.76 -4.37 -29.45
CA LYS A 517 21.28 -4.40 -30.84
C LYS A 517 22.18 -3.19 -31.17
N ASP A 518 22.00 -2.08 -30.47
CA ASP A 518 22.76 -0.83 -30.61
C ASP A 518 23.99 -0.76 -29.69
N GLY A 519 24.40 -1.87 -29.06
CA GLY A 519 25.55 -1.92 -28.15
C GLY A 519 25.31 -1.35 -26.75
N HIS A 520 24.16 -0.73 -26.51
CA HIS A 520 23.78 -0.24 -25.18
C HIS A 520 23.29 -1.38 -24.27
N PRO A 521 23.41 -1.25 -22.94
CA PRO A 521 22.96 -2.27 -22.00
C PRO A 521 21.45 -2.48 -22.07
N ARG A 522 20.99 -3.73 -22.06
CA ARG A 522 19.56 -4.04 -22.04
C ARG A 522 18.92 -3.60 -20.73
N HIS A 523 17.66 -3.16 -20.86
CA HIS A 523 16.80 -2.91 -19.72
C HIS A 523 16.48 -4.21 -18.96
N PRO A 524 16.38 -4.23 -17.62
CA PRO A 524 16.28 -5.48 -16.84
C PRO A 524 15.11 -6.39 -17.21
N LEU A 525 13.99 -5.80 -17.64
CA LEU A 525 12.80 -6.54 -18.09
C LEU A 525 13.00 -7.33 -19.40
N LEU A 526 14.01 -6.99 -20.20
CA LEU A 526 14.29 -7.61 -21.50
C LEU A 526 15.41 -8.66 -21.43
N LEU A 527 15.84 -8.99 -20.22
CA LEU A 527 16.92 -9.95 -19.99
C LEU A 527 16.37 -11.40 -19.87
N PRO A 528 17.11 -12.41 -20.37
CA PRO A 528 16.77 -13.82 -20.18
C PRO A 528 16.82 -14.21 -18.70
N ARG A 529 16.22 -15.35 -18.31
CA ARG A 529 15.92 -15.70 -16.90
C ARG A 529 17.10 -15.54 -15.94
N SER A 530 18.30 -15.99 -16.31
CA SER A 530 19.53 -15.93 -15.51
C SER A 530 20.73 -15.46 -16.36
N PRO A 531 20.87 -14.15 -16.59
CA PRO A 531 21.98 -13.60 -17.36
C PRO A 531 23.23 -13.48 -16.47
N SER A 532 24.40 -13.79 -17.02
CA SER A 532 25.68 -13.54 -16.37
C SER A 532 26.06 -12.05 -16.47
N LEU A 533 26.81 -11.56 -15.48
CA LEU A 533 27.42 -10.23 -15.54
C LEU A 533 28.60 -10.25 -16.53
N MET A 534 28.64 -9.26 -17.40
CA MET A 534 29.73 -9.03 -18.35
C MET A 534 30.19 -7.58 -18.28
N ASP A 535 31.45 -7.32 -18.66
CA ASP A 535 31.94 -5.95 -18.78
C ASP A 535 31.20 -5.24 -19.90
N TRP A 536 30.79 -4.00 -19.64
CA TRP A 536 30.16 -3.18 -20.64
C TRP A 536 31.20 -2.27 -21.29
N VAL A 537 31.31 -2.35 -22.62
CA VAL A 537 32.19 -1.49 -23.41
C VAL A 537 31.33 -0.42 -24.07
N ARG A 538 31.75 0.85 -23.95
CA ARG A 538 31.08 1.98 -24.58
C ARG A 538 31.03 1.80 -26.10
N PRO A 539 29.85 1.94 -26.76
CA PRO A 539 29.76 1.92 -28.21
C PRO A 539 30.61 3.02 -28.85
N ALA A 540 31.18 2.77 -30.03
CA ALA A 540 31.76 3.83 -30.85
C ALA A 540 30.63 4.74 -31.35
N ASP A 541 30.84 6.06 -31.27
CA ASP A 541 29.83 7.11 -31.48
C ASP A 541 29.01 6.96 -32.77
#